data_AF-A0A094Q4B2-F1
#
_entry.id   AF-A0A094Q4B2-F1
#
_cell.length_a   1.000
_cell.length_b   1.000
_cell.length_c   1.000
_cell.angle_alpha   90.00
_cell.angle_beta   90.00
_cell.angle_gamma   90.00
#
_symmetry.space_group_name_H-M   'P 1'
#
loop_
_entity.id
_entity.type
_entity.pdbx_description
1 polymer ?
#
loop_
_entity_poly.entity_id
_entity_poly.type
_entity_poly.pdbx_seq_one_letter_code
_entity_poly.pdbx_strand_id
1 'polypeptide(L)'
;MKRVTTTASLLLLLMATLYPIPAAAKTFKNCTELNKVYPGGVALPGAVNKGGNTKQTPKFSKKLYHANKKSDRDKDGIACEK
;
A
#
# COMPACT_ATOMS: atom_id res chain seq x y z
N MET A 1 -11.97 58.05 -4.39
CA MET A 1 -10.63 57.74 -3.87
C MET A 1 -10.63 56.29 -3.38
N LYS A 2 -9.62 55.51 -3.82
CA LYS A 2 -9.03 54.28 -3.21
C LYS A 2 -10.02 53.15 -2.86
N ARG A 3 -10.29 52.19 -3.75
CA ARG A 3 -9.47 50.96 -4.00
C ARG A 3 -8.91 50.36 -2.72
N VAL A 4 -9.59 49.37 -2.12
CA VAL A 4 -9.02 48.16 -1.47
C VAL A 4 -10.20 47.22 -1.20
N THR A 5 -10.15 45.94 -1.65
CA THR A 5 -10.68 44.74 -0.94
C THR A 5 -10.99 43.58 -1.91
N THR A 6 -10.03 43.06 -2.69
CA THR A 6 -10.24 41.82 -3.48
C THR A 6 -8.99 40.94 -3.62
N THR A 7 -7.97 41.11 -2.78
CA THR A 7 -6.72 40.33 -2.89
C THR A 7 -6.59 39.19 -1.87
N ALA A 8 -7.35 39.18 -0.77
CA ALA A 8 -7.20 38.19 0.30
C ALA A 8 -7.77 36.80 -0.04
N SER A 9 -8.80 36.71 -0.87
CA SER A 9 -9.49 35.44 -1.16
C SER A 9 -8.77 34.55 -2.19
N LEU A 10 -7.86 35.11 -3.00
CA LEU A 10 -7.15 34.35 -4.03
C LEU A 10 -5.94 33.58 -3.48
N LEU A 11 -5.43 33.97 -2.30
CA LEU A 11 -4.26 33.36 -1.68
C LEU A 11 -4.58 32.02 -0.99
N LEU A 12 -5.84 31.80 -0.59
CA LEU A 12 -6.28 30.57 0.10
C LEU A 12 -6.42 29.37 -0.85
N LEU A 13 -6.71 29.60 -2.13
CA LEU A 13 -6.82 28.52 -3.14
C LEU A 13 -5.46 27.94 -3.56
N LEU A 14 -4.37 28.70 -3.40
CA LEU A 14 -3.04 28.27 -3.86
C LEU A 14 -2.37 27.25 -2.92
N MET A 15 -2.84 27.12 -1.68
CA MET A 15 -2.25 26.22 -0.67
C MET A 15 -2.78 24.77 -0.75
N ALA A 16 -3.84 24.50 -1.51
CA ALA A 16 -4.49 23.19 -1.54
C ALA A 16 -3.79 22.15 -2.45
N THR A 17 -2.80 22.53 -3.26
CA THR A 17 -2.21 21.64 -4.28
C THR A 17 -0.99 20.84 -3.83
N LEU A 18 -0.55 20.95 -2.57
CA LEU A 18 0.68 20.32 -2.08
C LEU A 18 0.47 19.05 -1.24
N TYR A 19 -0.76 18.54 -1.15
CA TYR A 19 -1.00 17.31 -0.39
C TYR A 19 -0.62 16.07 -1.20
N PRO A 20 0.38 15.28 -0.78
CA PRO A 20 0.69 14.02 -1.45
C PRO A 20 -0.47 13.05 -1.27
N ILE A 21 -1.13 12.68 -2.36
CA ILE A 21 -2.18 11.67 -2.36
C ILE A 21 -1.52 10.30 -2.13
N PRO A 22 -1.95 9.50 -1.14
CA PRO A 22 -1.35 8.21 -0.84
C PRO A 22 -1.59 7.21 -1.98
N ALA A 23 -0.61 7.01 -2.86
CA ALA A 23 -0.67 6.10 -4.01
C ALA A 23 -1.20 4.71 -3.65
N ALA A 24 -2.24 4.23 -4.33
CA ALA A 24 -2.83 2.91 -4.08
C ALA A 24 -1.76 1.81 -4.21
N ALA A 25 -1.82 0.81 -3.31
CA ALA A 25 -0.87 -0.31 -3.39
C ALA A 25 -1.19 -1.19 -4.61
N LYS A 26 -0.14 -1.74 -5.22
CA LYS A 26 -0.26 -2.59 -6.40
C LYS A 26 -1.00 -3.89 -6.07
N THR A 27 -2.06 -4.17 -6.82
CA THR A 27 -2.72 -5.48 -6.85
C THR A 27 -2.14 -6.30 -7.98
N PHE A 28 -1.82 -7.57 -7.70
CA PHE A 28 -1.31 -8.52 -8.68
C PHE A 28 -2.42 -9.46 -9.15
N LYS A 29 -2.32 -9.97 -10.38
CA LYS A 29 -3.30 -10.90 -10.93
C LYS A 29 -3.25 -12.25 -10.23
N ASN A 30 -2.04 -12.70 -9.90
CA ASN A 30 -1.75 -14.00 -9.30
C ASN A 30 -0.43 -13.96 -8.51
N CYS A 31 -0.15 -15.04 -7.78
CA CYS A 31 1.07 -15.16 -6.98
C CYS A 31 2.35 -15.20 -7.80
N THR A 32 2.33 -15.73 -9.03
CA THR A 32 3.50 -15.74 -9.90
C THR A 32 3.98 -14.32 -10.22
N GLU A 33 3.07 -13.40 -10.53
CA GLU A 33 3.42 -12.00 -10.78
C GLU A 33 3.84 -11.27 -9.51
N LEU A 34 3.18 -11.55 -8.38
CA LEU A 34 3.54 -10.97 -7.10
C LEU A 34 4.94 -11.43 -6.67
N ASN A 35 5.25 -12.72 -6.75
CA ASN A 35 6.52 -13.28 -6.31
C ASN A 35 7.71 -12.86 -7.19
N LYS A 36 7.48 -12.43 -8.44
CA LYS A 36 8.55 -11.79 -9.24
C LYS A 36 9.06 -10.49 -8.58
N VAL A 37 8.19 -9.79 -7.85
CA VAL A 37 8.53 -8.52 -7.18
C VAL A 37 8.82 -8.74 -5.69
N TYR A 38 8.07 -9.64 -5.05
CA TYR A 38 8.19 -9.98 -3.64
C TYR A 38 8.37 -11.49 -3.49
N PRO A 39 9.60 -12.02 -3.61
CA PRO A 39 9.87 -13.45 -3.69
C PRO A 39 9.25 -14.28 -2.56
N GLY A 40 9.33 -13.82 -1.31
CA GLY A 40 8.70 -14.46 -0.15
C GLY A 40 7.22 -14.15 0.07
N GLY A 41 6.57 -13.43 -0.85
CA GLY A 41 5.20 -12.96 -0.68
C GLY A 41 5.11 -11.64 0.08
N VAL A 42 3.91 -11.31 0.56
CA VAL A 42 3.62 -10.07 1.29
C VAL A 42 2.86 -10.40 2.57
N ALA A 43 3.35 -9.90 3.70
CA ALA A 43 2.82 -10.22 5.02
C ALA A 43 2.29 -8.99 5.76
N LEU A 44 1.34 -9.20 6.67
CA LEU A 44 1.02 -8.25 7.73
C LEU A 44 2.19 -8.14 8.71
N PRO A 45 2.49 -6.94 9.24
CA PRO A 45 3.43 -6.80 10.35
C PRO A 45 3.02 -7.71 11.51
N GLY A 46 3.93 -8.58 11.96
CA GLY A 46 3.67 -9.56 13.01
C GLY A 46 2.97 -10.85 12.57
N ALA A 47 2.71 -11.03 11.27
CA ALA A 47 2.23 -12.32 10.76
C ALA A 47 3.27 -13.42 11.02
N VAL A 48 2.78 -14.59 11.41
CA VAL A 48 3.58 -15.79 11.64
C VAL A 48 3.03 -16.86 10.72
N ASN A 49 3.92 -17.46 9.92
CA ASN A 49 3.54 -18.51 9.00
C ASN A 49 3.02 -19.74 9.76
N LYS A 50 1.81 -20.20 9.42
CA LYS A 50 1.23 -21.39 10.07
C LYS A 50 1.70 -22.71 9.44
N GLY A 51 2.06 -22.69 8.16
CA GLY A 51 2.46 -23.86 7.37
C GLY A 51 3.89 -24.34 7.61
N GLY A 52 4.69 -23.58 8.35
CA GLY A 52 6.08 -23.91 8.70
C GLY A 52 7.08 -22.87 8.20
N ASN A 53 8.32 -23.28 7.96
CA ASN A 53 9.37 -22.35 7.53
C ASN A 53 9.23 -22.04 6.03
N THR A 54 8.82 -20.80 5.71
CA THR A 54 8.97 -20.23 4.36
C THR A 54 10.44 -20.13 3.99
N LYS A 55 10.81 -20.46 2.75
CA LYS A 55 12.22 -20.37 2.31
C LYS A 55 12.69 -18.93 2.16
N GLN A 56 11.75 -17.99 2.01
CA GLN A 56 12.03 -16.60 1.72
C GLN A 56 11.23 -15.69 2.64
N THR A 57 11.87 -14.64 3.14
CA THR A 57 11.20 -13.66 4.01
C THR A 57 10.21 -12.82 3.20
N PRO A 58 8.93 -12.73 3.63
CA PRO A 58 7.94 -11.90 2.96
C PRO A 58 8.24 -10.41 3.15
N LYS A 59 7.69 -9.59 2.25
CA LYS A 59 7.65 -8.14 2.47
C LYS A 59 6.55 -7.80 3.47
N PHE A 60 6.93 -7.26 4.62
CA PHE A 60 5.97 -6.74 5.59
C PHE A 60 5.41 -5.40 5.13
N SER A 61 4.12 -5.37 4.78
CA SER A 61 3.41 -4.14 4.40
C SER A 61 1.90 -4.34 4.48
N LYS A 62 1.27 -3.68 5.45
CA LYS A 62 -0.18 -3.74 5.66
C LYS A 62 -0.96 -3.31 4.41
N LYS A 63 -0.56 -2.21 3.78
CA LYS A 63 -1.22 -1.68 2.58
C LYS A 63 -1.15 -2.65 1.40
N LEU A 64 0.03 -3.23 1.17
CA LEU A 64 0.28 -4.15 0.07
C LEU A 64 -0.38 -5.51 0.31
N TYR A 65 -0.36 -6.01 1.56
CA TYR A 65 -1.09 -7.21 1.94
C TYR A 65 -2.58 -7.03 1.71
N HIS A 66 -3.19 -5.94 2.20
CA HIS A 66 -4.63 -5.71 2.00
C HIS A 66 -5.02 -5.61 0.52
N ALA A 67 -4.19 -4.99 -0.32
CA ALA A 67 -4.41 -4.95 -1.76
C ALA A 67 -4.36 -6.33 -2.44
N ASN A 68 -3.71 -7.33 -1.82
CA ASN A 68 -3.53 -8.68 -2.35
C ASN A 68 -4.11 -9.78 -1.43
N LYS A 69 -4.94 -9.40 -0.44
CA LYS A 69 -5.46 -10.31 0.60
C LYS A 69 -6.19 -11.52 0.02
N LYS A 70 -6.81 -11.38 -1.15
CA LYS A 70 -7.47 -12.49 -1.86
C LYS A 70 -6.54 -13.66 -2.19
N SER A 71 -5.23 -13.44 -2.16
CA SER A 71 -4.20 -14.43 -2.46
C SER A 71 -3.60 -15.09 -1.21
N ASP A 72 -4.02 -14.66 -0.02
CA ASP A 72 -3.80 -15.36 1.24
C ASP A 72 -4.94 -16.39 1.40
N ARG A 73 -4.66 -17.65 1.04
CA ARG A 73 -5.68 -18.70 0.91
C ARG A 73 -6.05 -19.30 2.26
N ASP A 74 -5.08 -19.45 3.14
CA ASP A 74 -5.17 -20.06 4.47
C ASP A 74 -5.39 -19.01 5.58
N LYS A 75 -5.33 -17.72 5.24
CA LYS A 75 -5.69 -16.58 6.08
C LYS A 75 -4.80 -16.47 7.32
N ASP A 76 -3.51 -16.73 7.15
CA ASP A 76 -2.52 -16.62 8.21
C ASP A 76 -1.88 -15.22 8.30
N GLY A 77 -2.23 -14.33 7.37
CA GLY A 77 -1.67 -12.98 7.30
C GLY A 77 -0.52 -12.85 6.30
N ILE A 78 -0.26 -13.87 5.49
CA ILE A 78 0.78 -13.90 4.46
C ILE A 78 0.15 -14.23 3.10
N ALA A 79 0.21 -13.28 2.16
CA ALA A 79 -0.27 -13.48 0.80
C ALA A 79 0.85 -14.03 -0.09
N CYS A 80 0.55 -15.08 -0.86
CA CYS A 80 1.46 -15.70 -1.83
C CYS A 80 2.81 -16.11 -1.21
N GLU A 81 2.77 -16.69 -0.02
CA GLU A 81 3.92 -17.32 0.65
C GLU A 81 4.63 -18.36 -0.23
N LYS A 82 5.93 -18.55 0.03
CA LYS A 82 6.85 -19.36 -0.77
C LYS A 82 7.86 -20.15 0.07
#